data_AF-R4LEB2-F1
#
_entry.id   AF-R4LEB2-F1
#
_cell.length_a   1.000
_cell.length_b   1.000
_cell.length_c   1.000
_cell.angle_alpha   90.00
_cell.angle_beta   90.00
_cell.angle_gamma   90.00
#
_symmetry.space_group_name_H-M   'P 1'
#
loop_
_entity.id
_entity.type
_entity.pdbx_description
1 polymer ?
#
loop_
_entity_poly.entity_id
_entity_poly.type
_entity_poly.pdbx_seq_one_letter_code
_entity_poly.pdbx_strand_id
1 'polypeptide(L)'
;MFGDPLHPFDATEFEIESRAEFDVHLARRSLAGLIVLGLRLDQDAPDFTGVEVGGTLFVGCRLASAEVEVDLIRRGAHLVPPFDARPFPTHPAVLYTPEDLAAGFTDGGFAGMYDTVVYQHFVEHGGATPDLREAIAQRLHDAGIDNALGKALAAWFEAHDTRGAIGIMGGHAEPRGSEAYRMAAALAHRLAAAGRLIVTGGGPGVMEAANLGAYFATRSEKELGEAIDMLAAAPAFLDHDPFTAAALAVRKRFPAPVPAATDVVAQLTHGGLALPTWLYGHEPANLFAGQIGKYFSNAVREDSILRLSRGGIVFAPGWAGTVQEVFQAATKTFYATDGPSGAFVFLNAGHWAELPVEALLRPLLAKSPHGDQSDLIVVTDSIDEAMAALSQQP
;
A
#
# COMPACT_ATOMS: atom_id res chain seq x y z
N MET A 1 9.19 -15.01 -11.88
CA MET A 1 8.47 -16.29 -11.72
C MET A 1 7.32 -15.98 -10.80
N PHE A 2 6.18 -15.62 -11.37
CA PHE A 2 5.01 -15.10 -10.65
C PHE A 2 4.05 -16.25 -10.35
N GLY A 3 3.61 -16.38 -9.10
CA GLY A 3 2.40 -17.09 -8.66
C GLY A 3 2.33 -18.60 -8.91
N ASP A 4 2.18 -19.38 -7.84
CA ASP A 4 1.74 -20.78 -7.90
C ASP A 4 0.30 -20.86 -8.48
N PRO A 5 0.05 -21.65 -9.54
CA PRO A 5 -1.26 -21.76 -10.21
C PRO A 5 -2.34 -22.51 -9.42
N LEU A 6 -2.07 -23.01 -8.20
CA LEU A 6 -3.00 -23.90 -7.48
C LEU A 6 -4.03 -23.21 -6.58
N HIS A 7 -4.05 -21.88 -6.49
CA HIS A 7 -5.14 -21.14 -5.84
C HIS A 7 -5.51 -19.90 -6.65
N PRO A 8 -6.56 -19.94 -7.49
CA PRO A 8 -7.09 -18.74 -8.10
C PRO A 8 -7.77 -17.92 -7.00
N PHE A 9 -7.17 -16.78 -6.69
CA PHE A 9 -7.80 -15.74 -5.88
C PHE A 9 -8.95 -15.16 -6.72
N ASP A 10 -10.19 -15.52 -6.40
CA ASP A 10 -11.40 -14.88 -6.94
C ASP A 10 -11.88 -13.90 -5.88
N ALA A 11 -11.72 -12.61 -6.16
CA ALA A 11 -12.07 -11.57 -5.22
C ALA A 11 -13.54 -11.11 -5.34
N THR A 12 -14.20 -11.37 -6.48
CA THR A 12 -15.58 -10.94 -6.73
C THR A 12 -16.24 -11.82 -7.79
N GLU A 13 -17.54 -12.09 -7.61
CA GLU A 13 -18.34 -12.93 -8.53
C GLU A 13 -18.40 -12.46 -10.01
N PHE A 14 -17.89 -11.27 -10.32
CA PHE A 14 -17.93 -10.65 -11.65
C PHE A 14 -16.55 -10.45 -12.29
N GLU A 15 -15.44 -10.66 -11.57
CA GLU A 15 -14.07 -10.43 -12.05
C GLU A 15 -13.31 -11.75 -12.23
N ILE A 16 -13.00 -12.08 -13.48
CA ILE A 16 -12.18 -13.22 -13.86
C ILE A 16 -10.71 -12.81 -13.91
N GLU A 17 -9.91 -13.38 -13.01
CA GLU A 17 -8.51 -12.98 -12.83
C GLU A 17 -7.51 -14.12 -12.99
N SER A 18 -8.01 -15.34 -13.13
CA SER A 18 -7.19 -16.52 -13.31
C SER A 18 -7.58 -17.29 -14.56
N ARG A 19 -6.61 -18.01 -15.12
CA ARG A 19 -6.90 -18.88 -16.27
C ARG A 19 -7.87 -19.99 -15.90
N ALA A 20 -7.75 -20.56 -14.71
CA ALA A 20 -8.61 -21.66 -14.25
C ALA A 20 -10.09 -21.21 -14.17
N GLU A 21 -10.33 -20.03 -13.60
CA GLU A 21 -11.67 -19.45 -13.52
C GLU A 21 -12.22 -19.07 -14.91
N PHE A 22 -11.39 -18.44 -15.74
CA PHE A 22 -11.74 -18.12 -17.13
C PHE A 22 -12.22 -19.36 -17.88
N ASP A 23 -11.51 -20.49 -17.75
CA ASP A 23 -11.85 -21.74 -18.42
C ASP A 23 -13.20 -22.31 -17.94
N VAL A 24 -13.60 -22.07 -16.67
CA VAL A 24 -14.93 -22.44 -16.15
C VAL A 24 -16.04 -21.67 -16.87
N HIS A 25 -15.88 -20.37 -17.04
CA HIS A 25 -16.85 -19.53 -17.76
C HIS A 25 -16.86 -19.80 -19.26
N LEU A 26 -15.68 -20.04 -19.84
CA LEU A 26 -15.53 -20.44 -21.24
C LEU A 26 -16.27 -21.76 -21.52
N ALA A 27 -16.16 -22.74 -20.64
CA ALA A 27 -16.88 -24.01 -20.74
C ALA A 27 -18.41 -23.85 -20.68
N ARG A 28 -18.90 -22.83 -19.96
CA ARG A 28 -20.32 -22.45 -19.92
C ARG A 28 -20.78 -21.67 -21.16
N ARG A 29 -19.85 -21.28 -22.04
CA ARG A 29 -20.06 -20.50 -23.27
C ARG A 29 -20.67 -19.12 -23.04
N SER A 30 -20.45 -18.51 -21.88
CA SER A 30 -20.83 -17.12 -21.63
C SER A 30 -19.82 -16.43 -20.72
N LEU A 31 -19.37 -15.27 -21.18
CA LEU A 31 -18.60 -14.27 -20.45
C LEU A 31 -19.42 -12.98 -20.28
N ALA A 32 -20.70 -12.99 -20.65
CA ALA A 32 -21.52 -11.80 -20.78
C ALA A 32 -21.59 -10.98 -19.47
N GLY A 33 -21.31 -9.69 -19.57
CA GLY A 33 -21.29 -8.76 -18.44
C GLY A 33 -20.16 -8.96 -17.41
N LEU A 34 -19.26 -9.93 -17.61
CA LEU A 34 -18.13 -10.19 -16.73
C LEU A 34 -16.92 -9.30 -17.09
N ILE A 35 -16.02 -9.15 -16.15
CA ILE A 35 -14.74 -8.46 -16.33
C ILE A 35 -13.64 -9.52 -16.40
N VAL A 36 -12.74 -9.43 -17.36
CA VAL A 36 -11.56 -10.30 -17.49
C VAL A 36 -10.30 -9.46 -17.34
N LEU A 37 -9.50 -9.73 -16.32
CA LEU A 37 -8.39 -8.87 -15.91
C LEU A 37 -7.03 -9.53 -16.16
N GLY A 38 -6.14 -8.82 -16.87
CA GLY A 38 -4.71 -9.11 -16.93
C GLY A 38 -4.28 -10.45 -17.56
N LEU A 39 -5.20 -11.23 -18.12
CA LEU A 39 -4.91 -12.59 -18.58
C LEU A 39 -4.07 -12.64 -19.86
N ARG A 40 -3.14 -13.60 -19.90
CA ARG A 40 -2.34 -13.98 -21.07
C ARG A 40 -3.11 -14.98 -21.95
N LEU A 41 -4.15 -14.49 -22.64
CA LEU A 41 -4.99 -15.27 -23.54
C LEU A 41 -4.35 -15.45 -24.94
N ASP A 42 -3.16 -14.90 -25.14
CA ASP A 42 -2.26 -15.18 -26.26
C ASP A 42 -1.50 -16.50 -26.08
N GLN A 43 -1.35 -16.97 -24.84
CA GLN A 43 -0.77 -18.27 -24.50
C GLN A 43 -1.90 -19.30 -24.37
N ASP A 44 -1.78 -20.42 -25.09
CA ASP A 44 -2.83 -21.44 -25.19
C ASP A 44 -4.19 -20.82 -25.50
N ALA A 45 -4.27 -20.14 -26.65
CA ALA A 45 -5.37 -19.28 -27.01
C ALA A 45 -6.74 -19.99 -26.92
N PRO A 46 -7.70 -19.45 -26.16
CA PRO A 46 -9.03 -20.04 -26.05
C PRO A 46 -9.83 -19.85 -27.35
N ASP A 47 -10.70 -20.82 -27.65
CA ASP A 47 -11.67 -20.69 -28.72
C ASP A 47 -12.91 -19.94 -28.22
N PHE A 48 -13.10 -18.71 -28.70
CA PHE A 48 -14.27 -17.90 -28.38
C PHE A 48 -15.48 -18.18 -29.29
N THR A 49 -15.39 -19.15 -30.20
CA THR A 49 -16.46 -19.48 -31.15
C THR A 49 -17.72 -19.91 -30.41
N GLY A 50 -18.83 -19.20 -30.63
CA GLY A 50 -20.11 -19.50 -29.98
C GLY A 50 -20.17 -19.15 -28.48
N VAL A 51 -19.18 -18.44 -27.95
CA VAL A 51 -19.21 -17.87 -26.60
C VAL A 51 -19.92 -16.52 -26.64
N GLU A 52 -20.86 -16.31 -25.73
CA GLU A 52 -21.51 -15.02 -25.53
C GLU A 52 -20.55 -14.05 -24.82
N VAL A 53 -20.26 -12.90 -25.42
CA VAL A 53 -19.28 -11.91 -24.89
C VAL A 53 -19.88 -10.50 -24.79
N GLY A 54 -21.20 -10.39 -24.88
CA GLY A 54 -21.89 -9.10 -24.85
C GLY A 54 -21.66 -8.40 -23.51
N GLY A 55 -21.15 -7.17 -23.54
CA GLY A 55 -20.85 -6.40 -22.34
C GLY A 55 -19.65 -6.90 -21.52
N THR A 56 -18.94 -7.93 -21.98
CA THR A 56 -17.71 -8.38 -21.31
C THR A 56 -16.64 -7.30 -21.40
N LEU A 57 -15.99 -6.97 -20.29
CA LEU A 57 -14.90 -6.00 -20.25
C LEU A 57 -13.55 -6.70 -20.08
N PHE A 58 -12.73 -6.71 -21.13
CA PHE A 58 -11.35 -7.21 -21.08
C PHE A 58 -10.40 -6.06 -20.76
N VAL A 59 -9.72 -6.11 -19.61
CA VAL A 59 -8.79 -5.07 -19.16
C VAL A 59 -7.39 -5.66 -19.02
N GLY A 60 -6.41 -5.08 -19.71
CA GLY A 60 -5.02 -5.51 -19.64
C GLY A 60 -4.74 -6.93 -20.18
N CYS A 61 -5.74 -7.58 -20.78
CA CYS A 61 -5.59 -8.91 -21.36
C CYS A 61 -4.73 -8.86 -22.63
N ARG A 62 -3.89 -9.88 -22.84
CA ARG A 62 -3.19 -10.09 -24.10
C ARG A 62 -3.95 -11.14 -24.90
N LEU A 63 -4.41 -10.78 -26.10
CA LEU A 63 -5.17 -11.66 -26.97
C LEU A 63 -4.28 -12.21 -28.09
N ALA A 64 -4.67 -13.35 -28.65
CA ALA A 64 -3.86 -14.08 -29.63
C ALA A 64 -3.60 -13.30 -30.92
N SER A 65 -4.53 -12.46 -31.36
CA SER A 65 -4.37 -11.62 -32.54
C SER A 65 -5.36 -10.45 -32.59
N ALA A 66 -5.08 -9.47 -33.46
CA ALA A 66 -5.98 -8.34 -33.71
C ALA A 66 -7.33 -8.78 -34.29
N GLU A 67 -7.39 -9.89 -35.02
CA GLU A 67 -8.64 -10.46 -35.52
C GLU A 67 -9.55 -10.91 -34.38
N VAL A 68 -8.98 -11.52 -33.32
CA VAL A 68 -9.73 -11.90 -32.12
C VAL A 68 -10.24 -10.66 -31.40
N GLU A 69 -9.42 -9.62 -31.26
CA GLU A 69 -9.83 -8.34 -30.66
C GLU A 69 -11.02 -7.73 -31.40
N VAL A 70 -10.93 -7.62 -32.73
CA VAL A 70 -11.98 -7.06 -33.57
C VAL A 70 -13.27 -7.89 -33.50
N ASP A 71 -13.15 -9.22 -33.48
CA ASP A 71 -14.30 -10.10 -33.36
C ASP A 71 -15.02 -9.95 -32.01
N LEU A 72 -14.28 -9.92 -30.90
CA LEU A 72 -14.85 -9.70 -29.56
C LEU A 72 -15.57 -8.34 -29.49
N ILE A 73 -14.95 -7.28 -30.02
CA ILE A 73 -15.56 -5.94 -30.07
C ILE A 73 -16.85 -5.96 -30.92
N ARG A 74 -16.84 -6.61 -32.08
CA ARG A 74 -18.03 -6.74 -32.95
C ARG A 74 -19.16 -7.49 -32.26
N ARG A 75 -18.85 -8.43 -31.37
CA ARG A 75 -19.82 -9.19 -30.57
C ARG A 75 -20.23 -8.49 -29.27
N GLY A 76 -19.80 -7.24 -29.06
CA GLY A 76 -20.25 -6.39 -27.97
C GLY A 76 -19.37 -6.38 -26.72
N ALA A 77 -18.15 -6.93 -26.80
CA ALA A 77 -17.17 -6.79 -25.73
C ALA A 77 -16.46 -5.42 -25.75
N HIS A 78 -15.94 -5.01 -24.60
CA HIS A 78 -15.12 -3.82 -24.43
C HIS A 78 -13.68 -4.22 -24.11
N LEU A 79 -12.71 -3.64 -24.81
CA LEU A 79 -11.30 -3.97 -24.65
C LEU A 79 -10.51 -2.73 -24.22
N VAL A 80 -9.77 -2.85 -23.13
CA VAL A 80 -8.78 -1.87 -22.65
C VAL A 80 -7.40 -2.55 -22.69
N PRO A 81 -6.61 -2.36 -23.76
CA PRO A 81 -5.36 -3.10 -23.93
C PRO A 81 -4.25 -2.61 -22.98
N PRO A 82 -3.25 -3.44 -22.66
CA PRO A 82 -2.07 -3.00 -21.94
C PRO A 82 -1.22 -2.04 -22.78
N PHE A 83 -0.59 -1.03 -22.16
CA PHE A 83 0.34 -0.15 -22.86
C PHE A 83 1.78 -0.61 -22.64
N ASP A 84 2.23 -1.50 -23.51
CA ASP A 84 3.51 -2.24 -23.35
C ASP A 84 4.79 -1.41 -23.48
N ALA A 85 4.72 -0.19 -24.02
CA ALA A 85 5.87 0.70 -24.21
C ALA A 85 6.22 1.50 -22.93
N ARG A 86 6.07 0.88 -21.76
CA ARG A 86 6.24 1.50 -20.44
C ARG A 86 6.98 0.56 -19.50
N PRO A 87 7.80 1.09 -18.57
CA PRO A 87 8.53 0.26 -17.61
C PRO A 87 7.66 -0.23 -16.45
N PHE A 88 6.36 0.10 -16.44
CA PHE A 88 5.41 -0.29 -15.40
C PHE A 88 4.14 -0.91 -16.02
N PRO A 89 3.46 -1.83 -15.29
CA PRO A 89 2.21 -2.40 -15.77
C PRO A 89 1.09 -1.36 -15.73
N THR A 90 0.32 -1.19 -16.80
CA THR A 90 -0.83 -0.27 -16.76
C THR A 90 -2.05 -0.85 -16.06
N HIS A 91 -2.07 -2.15 -15.76
CA HIS A 91 -3.19 -2.82 -15.07
C HIS A 91 -2.62 -3.84 -14.08
N PRO A 92 -1.92 -3.40 -13.02
CA PRO A 92 -1.43 -4.33 -12.01
C PRO A 92 -2.62 -5.05 -11.37
N ALA A 93 -2.61 -6.38 -11.37
CA ALA A 93 -3.65 -7.21 -10.75
C ALA A 93 -3.39 -7.45 -9.26
N VAL A 94 -2.14 -7.25 -8.81
CA VAL A 94 -1.70 -7.42 -7.42
C VAL A 94 -0.90 -6.20 -6.99
N LEU A 95 -0.80 -5.99 -5.68
CA LEU A 95 0.08 -4.98 -5.12
C LEU A 95 1.55 -5.41 -5.27
N TYR A 96 2.46 -4.43 -5.24
CA TYR A 96 3.88 -4.70 -5.29
C TYR A 96 4.39 -5.29 -3.96
N THR A 97 5.46 -6.06 -4.05
CA THR A 97 6.27 -6.50 -2.90
C THR A 97 7.58 -5.70 -2.84
N PRO A 98 8.28 -5.71 -1.69
CA PRO A 98 9.65 -5.18 -1.61
C PRO A 98 10.59 -5.80 -2.65
N GLU A 99 10.43 -7.09 -2.96
CA GLU A 99 11.22 -7.80 -3.97
C GLU A 99 10.99 -7.25 -5.38
N ASP A 100 9.75 -6.91 -5.74
CA ASP A 100 9.42 -6.32 -7.04
C ASP A 100 10.11 -4.95 -7.20
N LEU A 101 10.02 -4.10 -6.18
CA LEU A 101 10.55 -2.74 -6.23
C LEU A 101 12.08 -2.68 -6.14
N ALA A 102 12.69 -3.62 -5.41
CA ALA A 102 14.15 -3.75 -5.30
C ALA A 102 14.80 -4.55 -6.44
N ALA A 103 14.02 -5.13 -7.35
CA ALA A 103 14.55 -5.87 -8.49
C ALA A 103 15.54 -5.02 -9.29
N GLY A 104 16.73 -5.57 -9.58
CA GLY A 104 17.81 -4.85 -10.27
C GLY A 104 18.87 -4.21 -9.36
N PHE A 105 18.65 -4.16 -8.04
CA PHE A 105 19.65 -3.59 -7.11
C PHE A 105 21.01 -4.29 -7.14
N THR A 106 21.04 -5.62 -7.26
CA THR A 106 22.29 -6.40 -7.26
C THR A 106 23.23 -6.01 -8.41
N ASP A 107 22.66 -5.72 -9.59
CA ASP A 107 23.44 -5.49 -10.81
C ASP A 107 23.68 -3.99 -11.07
N GLY A 108 22.73 -3.12 -10.68
CA GLY A 108 22.75 -1.69 -10.99
C GLY A 108 22.69 -0.75 -9.79
N GLY A 109 22.79 -1.26 -8.56
CA GLY A 109 22.61 -0.47 -7.34
C GLY A 109 21.21 0.16 -7.27
N PHE A 110 21.09 1.24 -6.50
CA PHE A 110 19.84 1.98 -6.35
C PHE A 110 19.29 2.48 -7.68
N ALA A 111 20.17 2.93 -8.58
CA ALA A 111 19.78 3.39 -9.91
C ALA A 111 19.18 2.28 -10.78
N GLY A 112 19.59 1.02 -10.56
CA GLY A 112 19.10 -0.15 -11.27
C GLY A 112 17.82 -0.75 -10.70
N MET A 113 17.35 -0.30 -9.55
CA MET A 113 16.09 -0.78 -8.98
C MET A 113 14.92 -0.47 -9.91
N TYR A 114 13.99 -1.42 -10.05
CA TYR A 114 12.73 -1.22 -10.76
C TYR A 114 12.03 0.06 -10.30
N ASP A 115 12.00 0.30 -8.99
CA ASP A 115 11.39 1.51 -8.43
C ASP A 115 12.02 2.80 -8.97
N THR A 116 13.34 2.83 -9.05
CA THR A 116 14.11 3.97 -9.58
C THR A 116 13.95 4.12 -11.09
N VAL A 117 13.92 3.02 -11.83
CA VAL A 117 13.70 3.02 -13.28
C VAL A 117 12.33 3.62 -13.63
N VAL A 118 11.28 3.21 -12.93
CA VAL A 118 9.93 3.77 -13.12
C VAL A 118 9.88 5.25 -12.72
N TYR A 119 10.54 5.63 -11.63
CA TYR A 119 10.66 7.04 -11.24
C TYR A 119 11.34 7.90 -12.32
N GLN A 120 12.45 7.44 -12.89
CA GLN A 120 13.14 8.20 -13.95
C GLN A 120 12.25 8.35 -15.18
N HIS A 121 11.57 7.28 -15.60
CA HIS A 121 10.57 7.35 -16.68
C HIS A 121 9.48 8.37 -16.37
N PHE A 122 8.94 8.37 -15.15
CA PHE A 122 7.93 9.34 -14.71
C PHE A 122 8.40 10.79 -14.88
N VAL A 123 9.62 11.10 -14.41
CA VAL A 123 10.21 12.44 -14.55
C VAL A 123 10.42 12.82 -16.02
N GLU A 124 11.00 11.92 -16.81
CA GLU A 124 11.28 12.13 -18.24
C GLU A 124 10.02 12.38 -19.08
N HIS A 125 8.88 11.84 -18.64
CA HIS A 125 7.60 11.94 -19.36
C HIS A 125 6.64 13.00 -18.78
N GLY A 126 7.16 13.99 -18.05
CA GLY A 126 6.40 15.16 -17.60
C GLY A 126 5.78 15.02 -16.20
N GLY A 127 6.12 13.96 -15.46
CA GLY A 127 5.77 13.77 -14.06
C GLY A 127 4.25 13.82 -13.83
N ALA A 128 3.84 14.72 -12.93
CA ALA A 128 2.43 14.92 -12.56
C ALA A 128 1.59 15.59 -13.66
N THR A 129 2.23 16.17 -14.68
CA THR A 129 1.56 16.83 -15.81
C THR A 129 2.08 16.26 -17.14
N PRO A 130 1.90 14.95 -17.38
CA PRO A 130 2.50 14.30 -18.54
C PRO A 130 1.64 14.52 -19.79
N ASP A 131 2.09 14.03 -20.95
CA ASP A 131 1.25 14.01 -22.15
C ASP A 131 0.02 13.10 -21.98
N LEU A 132 -0.96 13.21 -22.88
CA LEU A 132 -2.22 12.47 -22.77
C LEU A 132 -2.02 10.95 -22.68
N ARG A 133 -1.07 10.39 -23.44
CA ARG A 133 -0.88 8.93 -23.49
C ARG A 133 -0.30 8.42 -22.19
N GLU A 134 0.68 9.14 -21.66
CA GLU A 134 1.26 8.86 -20.35
C GLU A 134 0.27 9.12 -19.21
N ALA A 135 -0.52 10.19 -19.28
CA ALA A 135 -1.56 10.49 -18.30
C ALA A 135 -2.55 9.33 -18.18
N ILE A 136 -3.04 8.79 -19.32
CA ILE A 136 -3.93 7.63 -19.32
C ILE A 136 -3.21 6.40 -18.74
N ALA A 137 -1.95 6.14 -19.12
CA ALA A 137 -1.18 5.00 -18.60
C ALA A 137 -1.06 5.02 -17.07
N GLN A 138 -0.70 6.18 -16.50
CA GLN A 138 -0.59 6.37 -15.05
C GLN A 138 -1.93 6.19 -14.35
N ARG A 139 -3.04 6.68 -14.93
CA ARG A 139 -4.39 6.52 -14.35
C ARG A 139 -4.89 5.09 -14.40
N LEU A 140 -4.61 4.37 -15.48
CA LEU A 140 -4.91 2.93 -15.58
C LEU A 140 -4.11 2.15 -14.52
N HIS A 141 -2.81 2.47 -14.35
CA HIS A 141 -1.99 1.87 -13.31
C HIS A 141 -2.59 2.12 -11.93
N ASP A 142 -2.85 3.38 -11.58
CA ASP A 142 -3.43 3.75 -10.28
C ASP A 142 -4.77 3.04 -10.03
N ALA A 143 -5.63 2.91 -11.05
CA ALA A 143 -6.90 2.18 -10.94
C ALA A 143 -6.69 0.66 -10.69
N GLY A 144 -5.67 0.05 -11.30
CA GLY A 144 -5.29 -1.33 -10.99
C GLY A 144 -4.82 -1.51 -9.55
N ILE A 145 -4.04 -0.54 -9.05
CA ILE A 145 -3.61 -0.53 -7.64
C ILE A 145 -4.81 -0.38 -6.70
N ASP A 146 -5.77 0.49 -7.01
CA ASP A 146 -7.00 0.62 -6.22
C ASP A 146 -7.78 -0.70 -6.14
N ASN A 147 -7.89 -1.41 -7.27
CA ASN A 147 -8.56 -2.71 -7.30
C ASN A 147 -7.80 -3.74 -6.44
N ALA A 148 -6.50 -3.90 -6.68
CA ALA A 148 -5.65 -4.83 -5.92
C ALA A 148 -5.64 -4.51 -4.42
N LEU A 149 -5.69 -3.23 -4.05
CA LEU A 149 -5.78 -2.77 -2.68
C LEU A 149 -7.10 -3.18 -2.02
N GLY A 150 -8.23 -2.97 -2.71
CA GLY A 150 -9.55 -3.38 -2.22
C GLY A 150 -9.60 -4.88 -1.91
N LYS A 151 -8.99 -5.69 -2.78
CA LYS A 151 -8.87 -7.14 -2.64
C LYS A 151 -8.03 -7.59 -1.45
N ALA A 152 -6.83 -7.01 -1.33
CA ALA A 152 -5.93 -7.30 -0.21
C ALA A 152 -6.59 -6.97 1.14
N LEU A 153 -7.33 -5.86 1.19
CA LEU A 153 -8.07 -5.44 2.38
C LEU A 153 -9.29 -6.32 2.66
N ALA A 154 -10.04 -6.72 1.64
CA ALA A 154 -11.15 -7.67 1.79
C ALA A 154 -10.67 -8.99 2.40
N ALA A 155 -9.60 -9.57 1.85
CA ALA A 155 -8.98 -10.78 2.39
C ALA A 155 -8.51 -10.59 3.84
N TRP A 156 -7.93 -9.43 4.16
CA TRP A 156 -7.55 -9.10 5.53
C TRP A 156 -8.74 -9.11 6.49
N PHE A 157 -9.84 -8.45 6.13
CA PHE A 157 -11.05 -8.34 6.96
C PHE A 157 -11.87 -9.63 7.03
N GLU A 158 -11.72 -10.54 6.07
CA GLU A 158 -12.28 -11.88 6.18
C GLU A 158 -11.51 -12.73 7.19
N ALA A 159 -10.18 -12.57 7.25
CA ALA A 159 -9.31 -13.34 8.13
C ALA A 159 -9.17 -12.77 9.55
N HIS A 160 -9.42 -11.46 9.72
CA HIS A 160 -9.25 -10.74 10.98
C HIS A 160 -10.52 -10.01 11.40
N ASP A 161 -10.62 -9.67 12.68
CA ASP A 161 -11.72 -8.84 13.19
C ASP A 161 -11.79 -7.48 12.48
N THR A 162 -12.97 -6.85 12.45
CA THR A 162 -13.24 -5.58 11.76
C THR A 162 -12.62 -4.35 12.46
N ARG A 163 -11.66 -4.58 13.35
CA ARG A 163 -10.89 -3.51 13.99
C ARG A 163 -10.10 -2.80 12.91
N GLY A 164 -10.48 -1.55 12.62
CA GLY A 164 -9.90 -0.76 11.54
C GLY A 164 -8.37 -0.69 11.60
N ALA A 165 -7.75 -0.40 10.46
CA ALA A 165 -6.29 -0.31 10.38
C ALA A 165 -5.75 0.88 11.17
N ILE A 166 -4.51 0.79 11.65
CA ILE A 166 -3.79 1.87 12.31
C ILE A 166 -2.88 2.55 11.31
N GLY A 167 -3.10 3.84 11.08
CA GLY A 167 -2.20 4.68 10.31
C GLY A 167 -1.04 5.17 11.15
N ILE A 168 0.19 5.08 10.65
CA ILE A 168 1.35 5.70 11.30
C ILE A 168 1.99 6.70 10.33
N MET A 169 1.92 7.97 10.73
CA MET A 169 2.41 9.13 10.00
C MET A 169 3.62 9.73 10.71
N GLY A 170 4.50 10.36 9.94
CA GLY A 170 5.66 11.07 10.49
C GLY A 170 6.67 11.46 9.43
N GLY A 171 7.71 12.18 9.85
CA GLY A 171 8.73 12.69 8.93
C GLY A 171 9.51 11.60 8.20
N HIS A 172 9.70 11.78 6.87
CA HIS A 172 10.54 10.92 6.04
C HIS A 172 12.04 11.04 6.36
N ALA A 173 12.44 12.12 7.03
CA ALA A 173 13.84 12.45 7.31
C ALA A 173 14.35 11.89 8.64
N GLU A 174 13.51 11.18 9.40
CA GLU A 174 13.89 10.61 10.70
C GLU A 174 15.03 9.58 10.52
N PRO A 175 16.20 9.76 11.17
CA PRO A 175 17.32 8.85 10.98
C PRO A 175 17.06 7.44 11.54
N ARG A 176 17.49 6.40 10.83
CA ARG A 176 17.47 5.04 11.38
C ARG A 176 18.27 4.97 12.67
N GLY A 177 17.72 4.28 13.67
CA GLY A 177 18.36 4.09 14.98
C GLY A 177 18.13 5.21 15.99
N SER A 178 17.50 6.32 15.59
CA SER A 178 17.09 7.39 16.51
C SER A 178 16.05 6.91 17.52
N GLU A 179 15.82 7.72 18.56
CA GLU A 179 14.78 7.44 19.56
C GLU A 179 13.38 7.41 18.93
N ALA A 180 13.05 8.38 18.07
CA ALA A 180 11.75 8.43 17.41
C ALA A 180 11.56 7.25 16.44
N TYR A 181 12.60 6.83 15.72
CA TYR A 181 12.57 5.63 14.89
C TYR A 181 12.28 4.38 15.73
N ARG A 182 13.00 4.20 16.85
CA ARG A 182 12.80 3.06 17.75
C ARG A 182 11.41 3.05 18.37
N MET A 183 10.91 4.20 18.78
CA MET A 183 9.56 4.34 19.35
C MET A 183 8.49 3.96 18.33
N ALA A 184 8.58 4.46 17.10
CA ALA A 184 7.64 4.12 16.03
C ALA A 184 7.68 2.62 15.69
N ALA A 185 8.86 2.03 15.59
CA ALA A 185 9.02 0.61 15.34
C ALA A 185 8.47 -0.26 16.49
N ALA A 186 8.73 0.10 17.73
CA ALA A 186 8.24 -0.63 18.90
C ALA A 186 6.71 -0.54 19.04
N LEU A 187 6.12 0.63 18.79
CA LEU A 187 4.67 0.80 18.79
C LEU A 187 4.01 -0.05 17.69
N ALA A 188 4.53 0.02 16.46
CA ALA A 188 4.00 -0.75 15.33
C ALA A 188 4.16 -2.27 15.54
N HIS A 189 5.27 -2.70 16.14
CA HIS A 189 5.51 -4.09 16.52
C HIS A 189 4.43 -4.61 17.49
N ARG A 190 4.15 -3.87 18.56
CA ARG A 190 3.12 -4.24 19.55
C ARG A 190 1.71 -4.23 18.96
N LEU A 191 1.38 -3.25 18.12
CA LEU A 191 0.09 -3.16 17.43
C LEU A 191 -0.11 -4.33 16.45
N ALA A 192 0.90 -4.63 15.63
CA ALA A 192 0.84 -5.74 14.68
C ALA A 192 0.77 -7.09 15.40
N ALA A 193 1.54 -7.27 16.48
CA ALA A 193 1.45 -8.46 17.34
C ALA A 193 0.07 -8.62 18.01
N ALA A 194 -0.67 -7.53 18.22
CA ALA A 194 -2.06 -7.53 18.68
C ALA A 194 -3.11 -7.74 17.56
N GLY A 195 -2.65 -8.05 16.34
CA GLY A 195 -3.49 -8.31 15.17
C GLY A 195 -4.10 -7.05 14.56
N ARG A 196 -3.41 -5.90 14.66
CA ARG A 196 -3.80 -4.66 13.96
C ARG A 196 -3.04 -4.55 12.64
N LEU A 197 -3.75 -4.17 11.57
CA LEU A 197 -3.11 -3.81 10.31
C LEU A 197 -2.40 -2.46 10.46
N ILE A 198 -1.11 -2.42 10.15
CA ILE A 198 -0.32 -1.19 10.09
C ILE A 198 -0.36 -0.64 8.68
N VAL A 199 -0.73 0.64 8.53
CA VAL A 199 -0.75 1.37 7.26
C VAL A 199 0.18 2.56 7.34
N THR A 200 1.03 2.74 6.34
CA THR A 200 1.96 3.87 6.28
C THR A 200 1.98 4.50 4.89
N GLY A 201 2.62 5.66 4.81
CA GLY A 201 2.93 6.30 3.54
C GLY A 201 4.06 5.65 2.74
N GLY A 202 4.74 4.63 3.27
CA GLY A 202 5.70 3.81 2.54
C GLY A 202 7.10 4.39 2.33
N GLY A 203 7.38 5.64 2.71
CA GLY A 203 8.70 6.25 2.58
C GLY A 203 9.71 5.83 3.65
N PRO A 204 10.90 6.47 3.69
CA PRO A 204 11.90 6.30 4.75
C PRO A 204 11.45 6.92 6.09
N GLY A 205 12.31 6.83 7.10
CA GLY A 205 12.06 7.44 8.42
C GLY A 205 10.99 6.72 9.23
N VAL A 206 10.04 7.46 9.80
CA VAL A 206 8.99 6.91 10.68
C VAL A 206 8.14 5.87 9.95
N MET A 207 7.85 6.09 8.67
CA MET A 207 7.05 5.16 7.86
C MET A 207 7.76 3.81 7.71
N GLU A 208 9.07 3.84 7.41
CA GLU A 208 9.90 2.64 7.38
C GLU A 208 9.96 1.96 8.75
N ALA A 209 10.15 2.72 9.83
CA ALA A 209 10.17 2.19 11.19
C ALA A 209 8.89 1.45 11.54
N ALA A 210 7.73 1.99 11.16
CA ALA A 210 6.44 1.38 11.38
C ALA A 210 6.27 0.06 10.59
N ASN A 211 6.60 0.05 9.30
CA ASN A 211 6.57 -1.20 8.52
C ASN A 211 7.59 -2.22 9.05
N LEU A 212 8.77 -1.80 9.49
CA LEU A 212 9.76 -2.67 10.15
C LEU A 212 9.20 -3.28 11.43
N GLY A 213 8.58 -2.48 12.29
CA GLY A 213 7.92 -2.98 13.50
C GLY A 213 6.89 -4.07 13.17
N ALA A 214 6.03 -3.82 12.18
CA ALA A 214 5.06 -4.80 11.69
C ALA A 214 5.72 -6.05 11.09
N TYR A 215 6.85 -5.90 10.38
CA TYR A 215 7.61 -7.03 9.81
C TYR A 215 8.16 -7.97 10.90
N PHE A 216 8.42 -7.42 12.09
CA PHE A 216 8.87 -8.16 13.26
C PHE A 216 7.73 -8.61 14.17
N ALA A 217 6.45 -8.50 13.79
CA ALA A 217 5.30 -8.79 14.66
C ALA A 217 5.34 -10.17 15.35
N THR A 218 5.93 -11.17 14.69
CA THR A 218 6.07 -12.54 15.20
C THR A 218 7.43 -12.83 15.85
N ARG A 219 8.27 -11.81 16.00
CA ARG A 219 9.63 -11.87 16.55
C ARG A 219 9.73 -11.11 17.87
N SER A 220 10.81 -11.37 18.60
CA SER A 220 11.07 -10.69 19.87
C SER A 220 11.46 -9.23 19.67
N GLU A 221 11.15 -8.38 20.65
CA GLU A 221 11.61 -6.98 20.69
C GLU A 221 13.14 -6.88 20.63
N LYS A 222 13.85 -7.88 21.17
CA LYS A 222 15.30 -7.97 21.08
C LYS A 222 15.77 -8.07 19.62
N GLU A 223 15.15 -8.94 18.82
CA GLU A 223 15.48 -9.08 17.41
C GLU A 223 15.14 -7.82 16.61
N LEU A 224 14.03 -7.14 16.95
CA LEU A 224 13.72 -5.83 16.37
C LEU A 224 14.82 -4.82 16.69
N GLY A 225 15.28 -4.77 17.94
CA GLY A 225 16.41 -3.92 18.35
C GLY A 225 17.69 -4.20 17.56
N GLU A 226 18.05 -5.47 17.41
CA GLU A 226 19.20 -5.91 16.59
C GLU A 226 19.05 -5.47 15.12
N ALA A 227 17.85 -5.57 14.55
CA ALA A 227 17.59 -5.12 13.19
C ALA A 227 17.72 -3.60 13.04
N ILE A 228 17.21 -2.81 14.00
CA ILE A 228 17.36 -1.36 14.01
C ILE A 228 18.84 -0.96 14.12
N ASP A 229 19.62 -1.67 14.94
CA ASP A 229 21.06 -1.41 15.08
C ASP A 229 21.82 -1.70 13.77
N MET A 230 21.41 -2.73 13.02
CA MET A 230 21.93 -2.98 11.67
C MET A 230 21.60 -1.83 10.70
N LEU A 231 20.36 -1.32 10.73
CA LEU A 231 19.92 -0.21 9.88
C LEU A 231 20.61 1.10 10.20
N ALA A 232 20.93 1.34 11.48
CA ALA A 232 21.61 2.55 11.95
C ALA A 232 23.00 2.78 11.30
N ALA A 233 23.60 1.75 10.70
CA ALA A 233 24.84 1.88 9.92
C ALA A 233 24.65 2.72 8.63
N ALA A 234 23.42 2.86 8.14
CA ALA A 234 23.05 3.71 7.01
C ALA A 234 21.84 4.57 7.41
N PRO A 235 22.06 5.64 8.20
CA PRO A 235 21.00 6.33 8.93
C PRO A 235 20.09 7.21 8.07
N ALA A 236 20.60 7.75 6.96
CA ALA A 236 19.90 8.70 6.11
C ALA A 236 19.75 8.16 4.69
N PHE A 237 18.59 8.42 4.08
CA PHE A 237 18.29 7.96 2.73
C PHE A 237 19.15 8.59 1.64
N LEU A 238 19.74 9.78 1.87
CA LEU A 238 20.57 10.49 0.89
C LEU A 238 21.73 9.62 0.36
N ASP A 239 22.22 8.68 1.16
CA ASP A 239 23.18 7.66 0.74
C ASP A 239 22.43 6.41 0.27
N HIS A 240 21.81 6.51 -0.92
CA HIS A 240 20.82 5.55 -1.41
C HIS A 240 21.30 4.08 -1.42
N ASP A 241 22.52 3.82 -1.92
CA ASP A 241 23.06 2.47 -2.04
C ASP A 241 23.28 1.80 -0.66
N PRO A 242 24.05 2.41 0.28
CA PRO A 242 24.16 1.89 1.64
C PRO A 242 22.81 1.74 2.35
N PHE A 243 21.91 2.70 2.17
CA PHE A 243 20.59 2.70 2.80
C PHE A 243 19.76 1.47 2.36
N THR A 244 19.70 1.21 1.06
CA THR A 244 19.00 0.06 0.50
C THR A 244 19.70 -1.25 0.83
N ALA A 245 21.04 -1.30 0.73
CA ALA A 245 21.82 -2.49 1.06
C ALA A 245 21.63 -2.92 2.52
N ALA A 246 21.55 -1.97 3.46
CA ALA A 246 21.28 -2.27 4.87
C ALA A 246 19.89 -2.91 5.07
N ALA A 247 18.85 -2.40 4.41
CA ALA A 247 17.51 -2.98 4.49
C ALA A 247 17.46 -4.42 3.92
N LEU A 248 18.10 -4.64 2.77
CA LEU A 248 18.24 -5.97 2.17
C LEU A 248 19.02 -6.93 3.08
N ALA A 249 20.06 -6.44 3.77
CA ALA A 249 20.83 -7.24 4.73
C ALA A 249 19.97 -7.66 5.94
N VAL A 250 19.10 -6.76 6.44
CA VAL A 250 18.13 -7.10 7.49
C VAL A 250 17.14 -8.15 7.01
N ARG A 251 16.51 -7.97 5.83
CA ARG A 251 15.60 -8.99 5.25
C ARG A 251 16.27 -10.35 5.08
N LYS A 252 17.53 -10.36 4.64
CA LYS A 252 18.32 -11.60 4.51
C LYS A 252 18.58 -12.27 5.86
N ARG A 253 18.84 -11.48 6.90
CA ARG A 253 19.09 -11.98 8.26
C ARG A 253 17.82 -12.48 8.95
N PHE A 254 16.70 -11.79 8.72
CA PHE A 254 15.40 -12.03 9.34
C PHE A 254 14.32 -12.25 8.26
N PRO A 255 14.39 -13.34 7.49
CA PRO A 255 13.49 -13.54 6.34
C PRO A 255 12.02 -13.63 6.76
N ALA A 256 11.11 -13.16 5.91
CA ALA A 256 9.68 -13.32 6.14
C ALA A 256 9.33 -14.82 6.26
N PRO A 257 8.36 -15.21 7.09
CA PRO A 257 7.91 -16.60 7.17
C PRO A 257 7.40 -17.11 5.81
N VAL A 258 7.53 -18.41 5.55
CA VAL A 258 7.13 -19.02 4.26
C VAL A 258 5.70 -18.65 3.83
N PRO A 259 4.68 -18.66 4.71
CA PRO A 259 3.33 -18.23 4.32
C PRO A 259 3.29 -16.79 3.78
N ALA A 260 4.05 -15.87 4.37
CA ALA A 260 4.14 -14.48 3.92
C ALA A 260 4.89 -14.32 2.59
N ALA A 261 5.40 -15.39 1.98
CA ALA A 261 5.96 -15.32 0.63
C ALA A 261 4.86 -15.37 -0.47
N THR A 262 3.69 -15.91 -0.16
CA THR A 262 2.65 -16.20 -1.18
C THR A 262 1.23 -15.87 -0.75
N ASP A 263 0.97 -15.63 0.53
CA ASP A 263 -0.36 -15.29 1.06
C ASP A 263 -0.42 -13.80 1.45
N VAL A 264 -1.37 -13.08 0.84
CA VAL A 264 -1.60 -11.65 1.05
C VAL A 264 -1.92 -11.32 2.51
N VAL A 265 -2.67 -12.19 3.20
CA VAL A 265 -3.02 -11.96 4.61
C VAL A 265 -1.77 -12.12 5.46
N ALA A 266 -1.00 -13.18 5.25
CA ALA A 266 0.27 -13.37 5.94
C ALA A 266 1.28 -12.24 5.64
N GLN A 267 1.30 -11.70 4.42
CA GLN A 267 2.10 -10.53 4.04
C GLN A 267 1.69 -9.29 4.83
N LEU A 268 0.40 -8.95 4.84
CA LEU A 268 -0.12 -7.82 5.60
C LEU A 268 0.14 -7.97 7.12
N THR A 269 0.10 -9.19 7.65
CA THR A 269 0.49 -9.47 9.05
C THR A 269 1.98 -9.20 9.27
N HIS A 270 2.82 -9.51 8.27
CA HIS A 270 4.29 -9.38 8.32
C HIS A 270 4.77 -8.18 7.51
N GLY A 271 4.53 -6.98 8.02
CA GLY A 271 5.03 -5.73 7.43
C GLY A 271 3.95 -4.68 7.18
N GLY A 272 2.69 -5.07 7.24
CA GLY A 272 1.58 -4.15 6.99
C GLY A 272 1.49 -3.71 5.53
N LEU A 273 0.77 -2.62 5.32
CA LEU A 273 0.51 -1.99 4.04
C LEU A 273 1.28 -0.66 3.94
N ALA A 274 1.94 -0.43 2.82
CA ALA A 274 2.56 0.85 2.49
C ALA A 274 1.92 1.43 1.22
N LEU A 275 1.59 2.72 1.22
CA LEU A 275 1.09 3.43 0.04
C LEU A 275 2.04 4.56 -0.38
N PRO A 276 3.20 4.26 -1.00
CA PRO A 276 4.14 5.28 -1.49
C PRO A 276 3.71 5.88 -2.83
N THR A 277 4.47 6.88 -3.30
CA THR A 277 4.24 7.49 -4.62
C THR A 277 5.54 7.70 -5.40
N TRP A 278 5.47 7.70 -6.73
CA TRP A 278 6.56 8.15 -7.59
C TRP A 278 6.65 9.69 -7.71
N LEU A 279 5.68 10.44 -7.18
CA LEU A 279 5.75 11.91 -7.18
C LEU A 279 6.98 12.40 -6.39
N TYR A 280 7.28 11.76 -5.26
CA TYR A 280 8.39 12.10 -4.38
C TYR A 280 9.57 11.16 -4.64
N GLY A 281 10.42 11.50 -5.62
CA GLY A 281 11.62 10.70 -5.94
C GLY A 281 12.65 10.54 -4.82
N HIS A 282 12.51 11.31 -3.75
CA HIS A 282 13.34 11.22 -2.55
C HIS A 282 12.70 10.37 -1.44
N GLU A 283 11.52 9.78 -1.69
CA GLU A 283 10.83 8.85 -0.80
C GLU A 283 10.55 7.53 -1.55
N PRO A 284 11.58 6.69 -1.83
CA PRO A 284 11.32 5.38 -2.40
C PRO A 284 10.52 4.53 -1.44
N ALA A 285 9.94 3.45 -1.97
CA ALA A 285 9.25 2.51 -1.10
C ALA A 285 10.23 1.84 -0.14
N ASN A 286 9.90 1.83 1.15
CA ASN A 286 10.66 1.06 2.13
C ASN A 286 10.50 -0.44 1.86
N LEU A 287 11.50 -1.21 2.31
CA LEU A 287 11.59 -2.64 2.00
C LEU A 287 11.05 -3.52 3.13
N PHE A 288 10.23 -3.01 4.06
CA PHE A 288 9.69 -3.80 5.17
C PHE A 288 8.18 -3.99 5.12
N ALA A 289 7.48 -3.26 4.24
CA ALA A 289 6.07 -3.48 4.00
C ALA A 289 5.79 -4.90 3.46
N GLY A 290 4.66 -5.47 3.86
CA GLY A 290 4.20 -6.76 3.35
C GLY A 290 3.55 -6.62 1.97
N GLN A 291 2.79 -5.54 1.78
CA GLN A 291 2.16 -5.15 0.52
C GLN A 291 2.38 -3.66 0.24
N ILE A 292 2.56 -3.30 -1.03
CA ILE A 292 2.88 -1.94 -1.46
C ILE A 292 1.94 -1.49 -2.58
N GLY A 293 1.03 -0.56 -2.27
CA GLY A 293 0.23 0.14 -3.27
C GLY A 293 0.92 1.42 -3.71
N LYS A 294 1.79 1.32 -4.71
CA LYS A 294 2.57 2.48 -5.18
C LYS A 294 1.82 3.27 -6.24
N TYR A 295 1.59 4.56 -6.02
CA TYR A 295 0.77 5.40 -6.90
C TYR A 295 1.59 6.44 -7.69
N PHE A 296 1.10 6.83 -8.87
CA PHE A 296 1.50 8.07 -9.52
C PHE A 296 0.76 9.28 -8.93
N SER A 297 -0.53 9.13 -8.62
CA SER A 297 -1.35 10.18 -8.02
C SER A 297 -1.15 10.30 -6.51
N ASN A 298 -0.45 11.35 -6.07
CA ASN A 298 -0.31 11.62 -4.64
C ASN A 298 -1.63 11.93 -3.93
N ALA A 299 -2.58 12.60 -4.61
CA ALA A 299 -3.87 12.95 -4.01
C ALA A 299 -4.69 11.69 -3.65
N VAL A 300 -4.72 10.70 -4.55
CA VAL A 300 -5.39 9.42 -4.30
C VAL A 300 -4.69 8.65 -3.18
N ARG A 301 -3.35 8.66 -3.19
CA ARG A 301 -2.52 8.05 -2.16
C ARG A 301 -2.79 8.63 -0.77
N GLU A 302 -2.74 9.95 -0.61
CA GLU A 302 -2.97 10.61 0.68
C GLU A 302 -4.37 10.35 1.23
N ASP A 303 -5.40 10.50 0.39
CA ASP A 303 -6.78 10.24 0.80
C ASP A 303 -6.97 8.77 1.22
N SER A 304 -6.37 7.84 0.48
CA SER A 304 -6.48 6.41 0.76
C SER A 304 -5.86 6.01 2.09
N ILE A 305 -4.64 6.47 2.41
CA ILE A 305 -4.00 6.15 3.70
C ILE A 305 -4.91 6.60 4.84
N LEU A 306 -5.40 7.83 4.78
CA LEU A 306 -6.29 8.36 5.82
C LEU A 306 -7.57 7.56 5.87
N ARG A 307 -8.27 7.35 4.75
CA ARG A 307 -9.51 6.57 4.68
C ARG A 307 -9.35 5.20 5.34
N LEU A 308 -8.23 4.50 5.13
CA LEU A 308 -7.99 3.17 5.72
C LEU A 308 -7.69 3.20 7.22
N SER A 309 -7.16 4.30 7.73
CA SER A 309 -6.67 4.42 9.11
C SER A 309 -7.77 4.72 10.13
N ARG A 310 -8.93 4.05 10.03
CA ARG A 310 -10.09 4.28 10.92
C ARG A 310 -9.94 3.66 12.30
N GLY A 311 -9.01 2.72 12.48
CA GLY A 311 -8.74 2.11 13.77
C GLY A 311 -8.01 3.02 14.75
N GLY A 312 -7.50 4.16 14.27
CA GLY A 312 -6.65 5.10 14.98
C GLY A 312 -5.51 5.57 14.09
N ILE A 313 -4.98 6.76 14.39
CA ILE A 313 -3.89 7.38 13.63
C ILE A 313 -2.83 7.85 14.61
N VAL A 314 -1.58 7.48 14.33
CA VAL A 314 -0.41 7.91 15.08
C VAL A 314 0.32 8.97 14.28
N PHE A 315 0.63 10.09 14.92
CA PHE A 315 1.41 11.18 14.37
C PHE A 315 2.71 11.31 15.17
N ALA A 316 3.81 10.79 14.61
CA ALA A 316 5.15 11.09 15.11
C ALA A 316 5.58 12.52 14.72
N PRO A 317 6.63 13.08 15.34
CA PRO A 317 7.14 14.40 14.97
C PRO A 317 7.29 14.59 13.46
N GLY A 318 6.74 15.70 12.99
CA GLY A 318 6.66 16.02 11.58
C GLY A 318 6.25 17.47 11.37
N TRP A 319 6.46 17.96 10.15
CA TRP A 319 6.23 19.33 9.76
C TRP A 319 5.07 19.41 8.76
N ALA A 320 5.20 20.21 7.70
CA ALA A 320 4.09 20.56 6.80
C ALA A 320 3.28 19.35 6.28
N GLY A 321 3.94 18.28 5.82
CA GLY A 321 3.25 17.08 5.32
C GLY A 321 2.41 16.39 6.41
N THR A 322 3.01 16.09 7.56
CA THR A 322 2.31 15.47 8.70
C THR A 322 1.21 16.37 9.25
N VAL A 323 1.42 17.69 9.30
CA VAL A 323 0.40 18.65 9.71
C VAL A 323 -0.78 18.66 8.73
N GLN A 324 -0.53 18.57 7.42
CA GLN A 324 -1.59 18.43 6.43
C GLN A 324 -2.42 17.17 6.67
N GLU A 325 -1.77 16.03 6.91
CA GLU A 325 -2.43 14.75 7.21
C GLU A 325 -3.31 14.84 8.47
N VAL A 326 -2.83 15.52 9.53
CA VAL A 326 -3.61 15.78 10.76
C VAL A 326 -4.92 16.49 10.43
N PHE A 327 -4.88 17.54 9.62
CA PHE A 327 -6.08 18.31 9.28
C PHE A 327 -7.03 17.55 8.36
N GLN A 328 -6.51 16.86 7.34
CA GLN A 328 -7.33 16.02 6.47
C GLN A 328 -8.04 14.91 7.26
N ALA A 329 -7.32 14.26 8.20
CA ALA A 329 -7.88 13.24 9.08
C ALA A 329 -8.95 13.80 10.03
N ALA A 330 -8.68 14.96 10.63
CA ALA A 330 -9.61 15.64 11.52
C ALA A 330 -10.89 16.04 10.79
N THR A 331 -10.81 16.54 9.55
CA THR A 331 -11.98 16.85 8.72
C THR A 331 -12.83 15.62 8.44
N LYS A 332 -12.21 14.50 8.02
CA LYS A 332 -12.93 13.23 7.79
C LYS A 332 -13.63 12.73 9.05
N THR A 333 -12.99 12.87 10.21
CA THR A 333 -13.53 12.48 11.52
C THR A 333 -14.66 13.40 11.98
N PHE A 334 -14.52 14.70 11.78
CA PHE A 334 -15.55 15.68 12.10
C PHE A 334 -16.84 15.41 11.33
N TYR A 335 -16.75 15.09 10.04
CA TYR A 335 -17.92 14.84 9.19
C TYR A 335 -18.30 13.35 9.09
N ALA A 336 -17.63 12.45 9.81
CA ALA A 336 -17.79 10.99 9.71
C ALA A 336 -17.82 10.48 8.25
N THR A 337 -17.03 11.09 7.35
CA THR A 337 -17.09 10.84 5.90
C THR A 337 -16.76 9.39 5.56
N ASP A 338 -15.86 8.79 6.33
CA ASP A 338 -15.41 7.40 6.19
C ASP A 338 -15.88 6.53 7.39
N GLY A 339 -16.93 6.95 8.10
CA GLY A 339 -17.39 6.32 9.34
C GLY A 339 -16.67 6.83 10.60
N PRO A 340 -16.85 6.14 11.76
CA PRO A 340 -16.21 6.51 13.02
C PRO A 340 -14.68 6.37 12.93
N SER A 341 -13.98 7.13 13.76
CA SER A 341 -12.52 7.11 13.86
C SER A 341 -12.09 6.70 15.25
N GLY A 342 -11.02 5.90 15.33
CA GLY A 342 -10.29 5.67 16.57
C GLY A 342 -9.44 6.90 16.96
N ALA A 343 -8.63 6.70 18.01
CA ALA A 343 -7.82 7.75 18.62
C ALA A 343 -6.78 8.36 17.66
N PHE A 344 -6.55 9.66 17.85
CA PHE A 344 -5.45 10.42 17.26
C PHE A 344 -4.35 10.51 18.31
N VAL A 345 -3.29 9.72 18.13
CA VAL A 345 -2.16 9.65 19.05
C VAL A 345 -1.01 10.48 18.50
N PHE A 346 -0.63 11.52 19.23
CA PHE A 346 0.51 12.38 18.91
C PHE A 346 1.69 11.98 19.80
N LEU A 347 2.76 11.47 19.18
CA LEU A 347 3.97 11.07 19.89
C LEU A 347 4.92 12.26 20.02
N ASN A 348 5.64 12.36 21.14
CA ASN A 348 6.50 13.48 21.52
C ASN A 348 5.70 14.74 21.90
N ALA A 349 5.31 14.82 23.17
CA ALA A 349 4.51 15.94 23.69
C ALA A 349 5.20 17.30 23.53
N GLY A 350 6.53 17.33 23.59
CA GLY A 350 7.33 18.54 23.38
C GLY A 350 7.15 19.14 21.98
N HIS A 351 7.28 18.32 20.93
CA HIS A 351 7.09 18.74 19.54
C HIS A 351 5.68 19.31 19.30
N TRP A 352 4.67 18.60 19.77
CA TRP A 352 3.26 18.98 19.57
C TRP A 352 2.79 20.12 20.49
N ALA A 353 3.59 20.54 21.47
CA ALA A 353 3.36 21.77 22.22
C ALA A 353 3.74 23.02 21.40
N GLU A 354 4.73 22.92 20.50
CA GLU A 354 5.13 24.02 19.61
C GLU A 354 4.14 24.25 18.46
N LEU A 355 3.47 23.18 18.02
CA LEU A 355 2.37 23.19 17.08
C LEU A 355 1.11 22.79 17.83
N PRO A 356 0.36 23.71 18.49
CA PRO A 356 -0.61 23.40 19.55
C PRO A 356 -1.87 22.69 19.02
N VAL A 357 -1.70 21.42 18.62
CA VAL A 357 -2.70 20.58 17.96
C VAL A 357 -3.87 20.31 18.90
N GLU A 358 -3.63 20.10 20.19
CA GLU A 358 -4.73 19.85 21.14
C GLU A 358 -5.66 21.06 21.28
N ALA A 359 -5.08 22.26 21.41
CA ALA A 359 -5.82 23.50 21.57
C ALA A 359 -6.71 23.80 20.36
N LEU A 360 -6.35 23.27 19.19
CA LEU A 360 -7.12 23.41 17.96
C LEU A 360 -8.10 22.26 17.74
N LEU A 361 -7.65 21.01 17.88
CA LEU A 361 -8.42 19.83 17.52
C LEU A 361 -9.51 19.49 18.54
N ARG A 362 -9.26 19.64 19.84
CA ARG A 362 -10.27 19.34 20.87
C ARG A 362 -11.55 20.18 20.69
N PRO A 363 -11.51 21.52 20.64
CA PRO A 363 -12.72 22.31 20.43
C PRO A 363 -13.33 22.13 19.03
N LEU A 364 -12.52 21.77 18.03
CA LEU A 364 -13.02 21.43 16.69
C LEU A 364 -13.85 20.14 16.76
N LEU A 365 -13.28 19.04 17.24
CA LEU A 365 -13.95 17.73 17.29
C LEU A 365 -15.12 17.70 18.27
N ALA A 366 -15.11 18.51 19.33
CA ALA A 366 -16.26 18.68 20.23
C ALA A 366 -17.51 19.26 19.54
N LYS A 367 -17.33 19.92 18.38
CA LYS A 367 -18.42 20.51 17.59
C LYS A 367 -18.93 19.59 16.48
N SER A 368 -18.46 18.35 16.41
CA SER A 368 -18.89 17.42 15.37
C SER A 368 -20.41 17.22 15.42
N PRO A 369 -21.10 17.17 14.26
CA PRO A 369 -22.51 16.83 14.18
C PRO A 369 -22.82 15.39 14.63
N HIS A 370 -21.79 14.55 14.84
CA HIS A 370 -21.91 13.16 15.26
C HIS A 370 -21.64 12.93 16.76
N GLY A 371 -21.52 14.00 17.55
CA GLY A 371 -21.23 13.95 18.99
C GLY A 371 -19.88 14.56 19.34
N ASP A 372 -19.63 14.76 20.63
CA ASP A 372 -18.33 15.23 21.10
C ASP A 372 -17.28 14.12 20.89
N GLN A 373 -16.29 14.40 20.05
CA GLN A 373 -15.18 13.49 19.71
C GLN A 373 -13.83 14.03 20.21
N SER A 374 -13.83 14.97 21.16
CA SER A 374 -12.61 15.61 21.66
C SER A 374 -11.73 14.69 22.50
N ASP A 375 -12.29 13.58 22.99
CA ASP A 375 -11.62 12.51 23.73
C ASP A 375 -10.72 11.63 22.85
N LEU A 376 -10.93 11.64 21.53
CA LEU A 376 -10.06 10.93 20.58
C LEU A 376 -8.62 11.46 20.57
N ILE A 377 -8.39 12.70 21.04
CA ILE A 377 -7.06 13.32 21.01
C ILE A 377 -6.23 12.86 22.22
N VAL A 378 -5.09 12.22 21.94
CA VAL A 378 -4.11 11.76 22.93
C VAL A 378 -2.73 12.26 22.54
N VAL A 379 -2.07 13.00 23.44
CA VAL A 379 -0.67 13.44 23.28
C VAL A 379 0.15 12.77 24.36
N THR A 380 1.19 12.03 23.97
CA THR A 380 1.93 11.20 24.93
C THR A 380 3.37 10.92 24.49
N ASP A 381 4.23 10.70 25.47
CA ASP A 381 5.59 10.16 25.29
C ASP A 381 5.65 8.66 25.63
N SER A 382 4.51 8.06 26.03
CA SER A 382 4.42 6.68 26.49
C SER A 382 3.79 5.77 25.43
N ILE A 383 4.52 4.73 25.03
CA ILE A 383 3.98 3.65 24.18
C ILE A 383 2.78 2.96 24.85
N ASP A 384 2.77 2.80 26.18
CA ASP A 384 1.65 2.14 26.87
C ASP A 384 0.34 2.94 26.81
N GLU A 385 0.38 4.24 27.06
CA GLU A 385 -0.75 5.15 26.83
C GLU A 385 -1.21 5.16 25.36
N ALA A 386 -0.27 5.21 24.40
CA ALA A 386 -0.59 5.11 22.98
C ALA A 386 -1.32 3.80 22.64
N MET A 387 -0.81 2.66 23.13
CA MET A 387 -1.43 1.36 22.96
C MET A 387 -2.82 1.28 23.59
N ALA A 388 -3.00 1.84 24.79
CA ALA A 388 -4.29 1.86 25.47
C ALA A 388 -5.33 2.66 24.68
N ALA A 389 -4.94 3.79 24.10
CA ALA A 389 -5.81 4.61 23.25
C ALA A 389 -6.20 3.89 21.95
N LEU A 390 -5.24 3.25 21.26
CA LEU A 390 -5.45 2.57 19.98
C LEU A 390 -6.14 1.20 20.11
N SER A 391 -6.23 0.67 21.33
CA SER A 391 -6.94 -0.59 21.61
C SER A 391 -8.45 -0.40 21.76
N GLN A 392 -8.93 0.83 21.95
CA GLN A 392 -10.35 1.13 22.03
C GLN A 392 -10.96 0.99 20.62
N GLN A 393 -12.15 0.37 20.53
CA GLN A 393 -12.87 0.32 19.25
C GLN A 393 -13.49 1.69 18.97
N PRO A 394 -13.44 2.17 17.70
CA PRO A 394 -14.10 3.41 17.27
C PRO A 394 -15.61 3.44 17.51
#